data_AF-A0A117IA12-F1
#
_entry.id   AF-A0A117IA12-F1
#
_cell.length_a   1.000
_cell.length_b   1.000
_cell.length_c   1.000
_cell.angle_alpha   90.00
_cell.angle_beta   90.00
_cell.angle_gamma   90.00
#
_symmetry.space_group_name_H-M   'P 1'
#
loop_
_entity.id
_entity.type
_entity.pdbx_description
1 polymer ?
#
loop_
_entity_poly.entity_id
_entity_poly.type
_entity_poly.pdbx_seq_one_letter_code
_entity_poly.pdbx_strand_id
1 'polypeptide(L)'
;MPNPRLRYTFAITDGPNAGLGCAGWRIWTHREDTYITAKGNPWKASLHADASWRVAVINEHVTSGKMPIVPGGRATAWEFEPTPFAHGGRLAFAIAVPRNSLVPVRPSPTETVIEIADSWDRLTVLYVWMTEVRIDLETRHGHVGGPLYLQSGRQVWVTAREEFVDPYPPEPVPTGQLIEPRWPGEHDVTAPGFMVRGVNIVSDLTT
;
A
#
# COMPACT_ATOMS: atom_id res chain seq x y z
N MET A 1 -2.73 26.29 2.53
CA MET A 1 -3.87 25.36 2.70
C MET A 1 -3.35 24.10 3.38
N PRO A 2 -4.11 23.44 4.27
CA PRO A 2 -3.67 22.17 4.86
C PRO A 2 -3.42 21.15 3.74
N ASN A 3 -2.29 20.43 3.79
CA ASN A 3 -1.99 19.40 2.80
C ASN A 3 -3.05 18.30 2.87
N PRO A 4 -3.67 17.93 1.74
CA PRO A 4 -4.68 16.89 1.73
C PRO A 4 -4.01 15.55 2.12
N ARG A 5 -4.70 14.81 2.97
CA ARG A 5 -4.24 13.53 3.50
C ARG A 5 -5.39 12.54 3.43
N LEU A 6 -5.15 11.42 2.77
CA LEU A 6 -6.07 10.29 2.75
C LEU A 6 -5.68 9.29 3.83
N ARG A 7 -6.67 8.85 4.60
CA ARG A 7 -6.55 7.72 5.53
C ARG A 7 -7.53 6.65 5.10
N TYR A 8 -7.07 5.43 5.01
CA TYR A 8 -7.91 4.32 4.59
C TYR A 8 -7.51 3.04 5.31
N THR A 9 -8.39 2.06 5.28
CA THR A 9 -8.09 0.71 5.72
C THR A 9 -8.78 -0.27 4.79
N PHE A 10 -8.29 -1.49 4.70
CA PHE A 10 -8.93 -2.53 3.93
C PHE A 10 -9.69 -3.43 4.89
N ALA A 11 -10.95 -3.75 4.58
CA ALA A 11 -11.75 -4.67 5.38
C ALA A 11 -12.81 -5.39 4.54
N ILE A 12 -13.16 -6.59 4.98
CA ILE A 12 -14.40 -7.27 4.59
C ILE A 12 -15.53 -6.64 5.40
N THR A 13 -16.54 -6.13 4.73
CA THR A 13 -17.64 -5.36 5.33
C THR A 13 -18.90 -6.17 5.58
N ASP A 14 -19.07 -7.30 4.90
CA ASP A 14 -20.24 -8.17 5.02
C ASP A 14 -19.87 -9.66 5.07
N GLY A 15 -20.87 -10.51 5.34
CA GLY A 15 -20.70 -11.96 5.38
C GLY A 15 -20.02 -12.52 6.64
N PRO A 16 -19.70 -13.82 6.65
CA PRO A 16 -19.15 -14.52 7.83
C PRO A 16 -17.79 -14.01 8.30
N ASN A 17 -17.04 -13.36 7.41
CA ASN A 17 -15.69 -12.85 7.65
C ASN A 17 -15.65 -11.32 7.84
N ALA A 18 -16.81 -10.68 7.99
CA ALA A 18 -16.90 -9.25 8.25
C ALA A 18 -16.04 -8.85 9.46
N GLY A 19 -15.28 -7.76 9.32
CA GLY A 19 -14.35 -7.27 10.34
C GLY A 19 -12.92 -7.81 10.23
N LEU A 20 -12.64 -8.71 9.29
CA LEU A 20 -11.27 -9.03 8.89
C LEU A 20 -10.74 -7.96 7.93
N GLY A 21 -9.46 -7.58 8.07
CA GLY A 21 -8.85 -6.52 7.28
C GLY A 21 -7.35 -6.38 7.51
N CYS A 22 -6.79 -5.20 7.24
CA CYS A 22 -5.39 -4.91 7.54
C CYS A 22 -5.18 -3.59 8.29
N ALA A 23 -3.93 -3.35 8.71
CA ALA A 23 -3.55 -2.09 9.34
C ALA A 23 -3.99 -0.87 8.50
N GLY A 24 -4.39 0.20 9.18
CA GLY A 24 -4.76 1.46 8.53
C GLY A 24 -3.56 2.09 7.81
N TRP A 25 -3.83 2.73 6.69
CA TRP A 25 -2.86 3.33 5.79
C TRP A 25 -3.05 4.83 5.68
N ARG A 26 -2.00 5.48 5.19
CA ARG A 26 -1.99 6.93 5.00
C ARG A 26 -1.22 7.30 3.75
N ILE A 27 -1.87 8.10 2.91
CA ILE A 27 -1.23 8.79 1.77
C ILE A 27 -1.36 10.28 1.98
N TRP A 28 -0.27 11.02 1.76
CA TRP A 28 -0.30 12.48 1.80
C TRP A 28 0.73 13.07 0.84
N THR A 29 0.49 14.31 0.44
CA THR A 29 1.45 15.06 -0.38
C THR A 29 2.14 16.15 0.44
N HIS A 30 3.35 16.52 0.00
CA HIS A 30 4.02 17.73 0.44
C HIS A 30 4.95 18.22 -0.67
N ARG A 31 4.70 19.44 -1.16
CA ARG A 31 5.37 20.00 -2.34
C ARG A 31 5.17 19.10 -3.57
N GLU A 32 6.23 18.50 -4.08
CA GLU A 32 6.24 17.59 -5.22
C GLU A 32 6.31 16.11 -4.80
N ASP A 33 6.20 15.83 -3.51
CA ASP A 33 6.37 14.48 -2.99
C ASP A 33 5.03 13.88 -2.58
N THR A 34 4.88 12.59 -2.86
CA THR A 34 3.81 11.74 -2.32
C THR A 34 4.39 10.75 -1.34
N TYR A 35 3.77 10.59 -0.18
CA TYR A 35 4.23 9.69 0.86
C TYR A 35 3.17 8.66 1.21
N ILE A 36 3.60 7.41 1.42
CA ILE A 36 2.74 6.27 1.71
C ILE A 36 3.32 5.49 2.89
N THR A 37 2.49 5.15 3.88
CA THR A 37 2.88 4.26 4.98
C THR A 37 1.66 3.60 5.61
N ALA A 38 1.87 2.47 6.28
CA ALA A 38 0.88 1.83 7.13
C ALA A 38 1.13 2.17 8.61
N LYS A 39 0.06 2.14 9.40
CA LYS A 39 0.09 2.36 10.85
C LYS A 39 0.94 1.27 11.51
N GLY A 40 1.94 1.68 12.28
CA GLY A 40 2.83 0.77 12.99
C GLY A 40 3.85 0.03 12.11
N ASN A 41 3.94 0.38 10.83
CA ASN A 41 4.88 -0.23 9.90
C ASN A 41 6.18 0.58 9.81
N PRO A 42 7.36 -0.09 9.80
CA PRO A 42 8.63 0.60 9.61
C PRO A 42 8.81 1.20 8.22
N TRP A 43 8.11 0.71 7.19
CA TRP A 43 8.32 1.17 5.81
C TRP A 43 7.53 2.43 5.47
N LYS A 44 8.19 3.32 4.73
CA LYS A 44 7.58 4.48 4.08
C LYS A 44 8.06 4.55 2.64
N ALA A 45 7.10 4.72 1.73
CA ALA A 45 7.38 5.11 0.35
C ALA A 45 7.38 6.64 0.23
N SER A 46 8.32 7.18 -0.52
CA SER A 46 8.46 8.58 -0.91
C SER A 46 8.57 8.63 -2.42
N LEU A 47 7.53 9.13 -3.10
CA LEU A 47 7.43 9.20 -4.55
C LEU A 47 7.62 10.66 -4.95
N HIS A 48 8.84 10.99 -5.38
CA HIS A 48 9.20 12.31 -5.85
C HIS A 48 8.71 12.50 -7.29
N ALA A 49 8.13 13.67 -7.62
CA ALA A 49 7.45 13.88 -8.90
C ALA A 49 8.32 13.56 -10.12
N ASP A 50 9.54 14.08 -10.21
CA ASP A 50 10.43 13.87 -11.36
C ASP A 50 11.80 13.32 -10.95
N ALA A 51 11.89 12.78 -9.72
CA ALA A 51 13.12 12.22 -9.17
C ALA A 51 12.89 10.79 -8.69
N SER A 52 13.98 10.10 -8.34
CA SER A 52 13.95 8.72 -7.86
C SER A 52 12.93 8.52 -6.75
N TRP A 53 12.07 7.52 -6.88
CA TRP A 53 11.19 7.08 -5.82
C TRP A 53 11.95 6.22 -4.84
N ARG A 54 11.51 6.19 -3.59
CA ARG A 54 12.23 5.47 -2.54
C ARG A 54 11.27 4.75 -1.60
N VAL A 55 11.57 3.50 -1.26
CA VAL A 55 10.98 2.80 -0.12
C VAL A 55 12.07 2.62 0.92
N ALA A 56 11.85 3.08 2.15
CA ALA A 56 12.86 3.05 3.20
C ALA A 56 12.25 2.86 4.59
N VAL A 57 13.10 2.46 5.55
CA VAL A 57 12.74 2.45 6.97
C VAL A 57 12.60 3.90 7.47
N ILE A 58 11.52 4.20 8.18
CA ILE A 58 11.28 5.53 8.76
C ILE A 58 12.27 5.84 9.89
N ASN A 59 12.72 7.10 9.94
CA ASN A 59 13.69 7.55 10.95
C ASN A 59 13.22 7.26 12.38
N GLU A 60 11.91 7.30 12.67
CA GLU A 60 11.39 6.98 14.01
C GLU A 60 11.65 5.53 14.44
N HIS A 61 11.72 4.57 13.50
CA HIS A 61 12.08 3.19 13.80
C HIS A 61 13.60 3.00 13.96
N VAL A 62 14.38 3.76 13.19
CA VAL A 62 15.85 3.78 13.31
C VAL A 62 16.26 4.35 14.68
N THR A 63 15.64 5.45 15.12
CA THR A 63 15.97 6.09 16.40
C THR A 63 15.47 5.35 17.63
N SER A 64 14.44 4.50 17.49
CA SER A 64 13.92 3.67 18.59
C SER A 64 14.68 2.36 18.81
N GLY A 65 15.75 2.10 18.03
CA GLY A 65 16.54 0.87 18.13
C GLY A 65 15.83 -0.39 17.63
N LYS A 66 14.62 -0.26 17.08
CA LYS A 66 13.82 -1.35 16.52
C LYS A 66 14.00 -1.39 15.01
N MET A 67 15.23 -1.67 14.57
CA MET A 67 15.50 -1.88 13.15
C MET A 67 14.74 -3.13 12.69
N PRO A 68 13.94 -3.03 11.61
CA PRO A 68 13.33 -4.22 11.04
C PRO A 68 14.43 -5.18 10.58
N ILE A 69 14.19 -6.48 10.75
CA ILE A 69 15.06 -7.50 10.18
C ILE A 69 14.89 -7.39 8.66
N VAL A 70 15.96 -6.96 7.96
CA VAL A 70 16.02 -6.92 6.49
C VAL A 70 16.77 -8.15 6.01
N PRO A 71 16.10 -9.14 5.40
CA PRO A 71 16.79 -10.29 4.81
C PRO A 71 17.81 -9.80 3.77
N GLY A 72 19.06 -10.29 3.82
CA GLY A 72 20.10 -9.95 2.83
C GLY A 72 20.93 -8.68 3.11
N GLY A 73 20.65 -7.95 4.20
CA GLY A 73 21.64 -7.08 4.88
C GLY A 73 22.26 -5.90 4.11
N ARG A 74 21.75 -5.47 2.94
CA ARG A 74 22.44 -4.43 2.14
C ARG A 74 21.68 -3.15 1.82
N ALA A 75 20.38 -3.05 2.07
CA ALA A 75 19.63 -1.83 1.78
C ALA A 75 18.57 -1.55 2.86
N THR A 76 18.72 -0.44 3.59
CA THR A 76 17.65 0.16 4.41
C THR A 76 16.71 1.04 3.58
N ALA A 77 17.00 1.13 2.28
CA ALA A 77 16.24 1.86 1.29
C ALA A 77 16.45 1.27 -0.10
N TRP A 78 15.36 1.18 -0.86
CA TRP A 78 15.37 0.89 -2.30
C TRP A 78 14.97 2.13 -3.06
N GLU A 79 15.66 2.39 -4.17
CA GLU A 79 15.38 3.51 -5.06
C GLU A 79 14.91 2.98 -6.41
N PHE A 80 13.95 3.69 -7.02
CA PHE A 80 13.29 3.31 -8.25
C PHE A 80 13.19 4.52 -9.17
N GLU A 81 13.39 4.28 -10.47
CA GLU A 81 13.05 5.30 -11.45
C GLU A 81 11.51 5.42 -11.55
N PRO A 82 10.97 6.64 -11.65
CA PRO A 82 9.55 6.82 -11.88
C PRO A 82 9.09 6.13 -13.16
N THR A 83 7.97 5.41 -13.11
CA THR A 83 7.29 4.93 -14.31
C THR A 83 7.04 6.11 -15.27
N PRO A 84 7.34 5.98 -16.57
CA PRO A 84 7.02 7.04 -17.54
C PRO A 84 5.52 7.34 -17.58
N PHE A 85 5.17 8.58 -17.91
CA PHE A 85 3.78 8.93 -18.23
C PHE A 85 3.34 8.27 -19.54
N ALA A 86 2.15 7.69 -19.52
CA ALA A 86 1.45 7.19 -20.69
C ALA A 86 0.03 7.76 -20.68
N HIS A 87 -0.37 8.41 -21.77
CA HIS A 87 -1.69 9.05 -21.90
C HIS A 87 -2.03 10.01 -20.73
N GLY A 88 -1.04 10.77 -20.25
CA GLY A 88 -1.22 11.74 -19.17
C GLY A 88 -1.25 11.17 -17.75
N GLY A 89 -1.13 9.86 -17.57
CA GLY A 89 -1.08 9.19 -16.26
C GLY A 89 0.11 8.24 -16.13
N ARG A 90 0.51 7.94 -14.90
CA ARG A 90 1.46 6.87 -14.59
C ARG A 90 1.06 6.14 -13.32
N LEU A 91 1.29 4.83 -13.29
CA LEU A 91 1.16 4.07 -12.07
C LEU A 91 2.40 4.31 -11.20
N ALA A 92 2.18 4.93 -10.04
CA ALA A 92 3.25 5.32 -9.13
C ALA A 92 3.52 4.31 -8.02
N PHE A 93 2.47 3.66 -7.51
CA PHE A 93 2.62 2.67 -6.45
C PHE A 93 1.42 1.73 -6.38
N ALA A 94 1.60 0.52 -5.86
CA ALA A 94 0.51 -0.41 -5.61
C ALA A 94 0.55 -0.97 -4.17
N ILE A 95 -0.62 -1.25 -3.60
CA ILE A 95 -0.75 -2.00 -2.34
C ILE A 95 -1.69 -3.18 -2.61
N ALA A 96 -1.14 -4.38 -2.60
CA ALA A 96 -1.89 -5.62 -2.79
C ALA A 96 -2.25 -6.25 -1.44
N VAL A 97 -3.51 -6.59 -1.27
CA VAL A 97 -4.06 -7.17 -0.03
C VAL A 97 -4.79 -8.48 -0.37
N PRO A 98 -4.12 -9.63 -0.21
CA PRO A 98 -4.73 -10.94 -0.41
C PRO A 98 -5.57 -11.35 0.80
N ARG A 99 -6.58 -12.19 0.57
CA ARG A 99 -7.51 -12.65 1.61
C ARG A 99 -6.84 -13.39 2.77
N ASN A 100 -5.75 -14.11 2.51
CA ASN A 100 -4.99 -14.84 3.53
C ASN A 100 -4.15 -13.94 4.44
N SER A 101 -4.07 -12.64 4.14
CA SER A 101 -3.35 -11.69 4.98
C SER A 101 -4.20 -11.10 6.10
N LEU A 102 -5.53 -11.28 6.07
CA LEU A 102 -6.43 -10.49 6.89
C LEU A 102 -6.47 -10.95 8.35
N VAL A 103 -6.44 -9.98 9.26
CA VAL A 103 -6.59 -10.17 10.71
C VAL A 103 -7.82 -9.41 11.20
N PRO A 104 -8.35 -9.69 12.40
CA PRO A 104 -9.40 -8.89 12.99
C PRO A 104 -8.97 -7.42 13.11
N VAL A 105 -9.76 -6.50 12.56
CA VAL A 105 -9.51 -5.06 12.63
C VAL A 105 -10.75 -4.29 13.06
N ARG A 106 -10.53 -3.09 13.60
CA ARG A 106 -11.59 -2.11 13.85
C ARG A 106 -11.20 -0.80 13.16
N PRO A 107 -11.76 -0.52 11.96
CA PRO A 107 -11.52 0.73 11.25
C PRO A 107 -11.74 1.95 12.14
N SER A 108 -10.87 2.94 12.04
CA SER A 108 -11.11 4.24 12.67
C SER A 108 -12.27 4.96 11.94
N PRO A 109 -13.13 5.72 12.64
CA PRO A 109 -14.11 6.57 11.97
C PRO A 109 -13.52 7.62 11.01
N THR A 110 -12.21 7.87 11.10
CA THR A 110 -11.48 8.80 10.22
C THR A 110 -10.84 8.13 9.00
N GLU A 111 -10.99 6.81 8.86
CA GLU A 111 -10.47 6.02 7.75
C GLU A 111 -11.59 5.69 6.76
N THR A 112 -11.32 5.89 5.48
CA THR A 112 -12.15 5.33 4.41
C THR A 112 -11.93 3.81 4.35
N VAL A 113 -13.01 3.03 4.41
CA VAL A 113 -12.91 1.57 4.24
C VAL A 113 -12.89 1.24 2.76
N ILE A 114 -11.84 0.55 2.34
CA ILE A 114 -11.72 -0.10 1.04
C ILE A 114 -12.19 -1.53 1.23
N GLU A 115 -13.28 -1.88 0.55
CA GLU A 115 -13.86 -3.21 0.64
C GLU A 115 -12.93 -4.26 0.00
N ILE A 116 -12.76 -5.38 0.70
CA ILE A 116 -12.04 -6.54 0.20
C ILE A 116 -13.04 -7.60 -0.22
N ALA A 117 -12.84 -8.17 -1.41
CA ALA A 117 -13.55 -9.38 -1.82
C ALA A 117 -13.19 -10.54 -0.89
N ASP A 118 -14.20 -11.16 -0.26
CA ASP A 118 -14.03 -12.39 0.53
C ASP A 118 -13.84 -13.59 -0.41
N SER A 119 -12.73 -13.63 -1.14
CA SER A 119 -12.39 -14.68 -2.11
C SER A 119 -10.92 -15.08 -2.07
N TRP A 120 -10.63 -16.32 -2.47
CA TRP A 120 -9.28 -16.89 -2.49
C TRP A 120 -8.59 -16.83 -3.86
N ASP A 121 -9.33 -16.49 -4.91
CA ASP A 121 -8.87 -16.31 -6.29
C ASP A 121 -8.76 -14.82 -6.69
N ARG A 122 -8.91 -13.93 -5.70
CA ARG A 122 -8.85 -12.48 -5.88
C ARG A 122 -8.00 -11.84 -4.80
N LEU A 123 -7.37 -10.74 -5.17
CA LEU A 123 -6.81 -9.79 -4.23
C LEU A 123 -7.31 -8.39 -4.54
N THR A 124 -7.46 -7.57 -3.49
CA THR A 124 -7.76 -6.15 -3.67
C THR A 124 -6.45 -5.39 -3.81
N VAL A 125 -6.31 -4.64 -4.90
CA VAL A 125 -5.17 -3.73 -5.11
C VAL A 125 -5.64 -2.30 -5.02
N LEU A 126 -4.94 -1.53 -4.19
CA LEU A 126 -4.97 -0.08 -4.26
C LEU A 126 -3.85 0.41 -5.16
N TYR A 127 -4.18 1.20 -6.17
CA TYR A 127 -3.24 1.87 -7.05
C TYR A 127 -3.15 3.34 -6.72
N VAL A 128 -1.92 3.82 -6.65
CA VAL A 128 -1.58 5.24 -6.59
C VAL A 128 -1.14 5.67 -7.97
N TRP A 129 -1.93 6.53 -8.59
CA TRP A 129 -1.66 7.12 -9.88
C TRP A 129 -1.16 8.55 -9.69
N MET A 130 -0.27 8.98 -10.58
CA MET A 130 0.05 10.40 -10.73
C MET A 130 -0.31 10.83 -12.14
N THR A 131 -0.93 11.99 -12.30
CA THR A 131 -1.29 12.55 -13.61
C THR A 131 -0.43 13.76 -13.94
N GLU A 132 -0.32 14.06 -15.24
CA GLU A 132 0.20 15.34 -15.72
C GLU A 132 -0.75 16.49 -15.31
N VAL A 133 -0.25 17.72 -15.37
CA VAL A 133 -1.02 18.90 -14.97
C VAL A 133 -2.28 19.02 -15.85
N ARG A 134 -3.45 19.23 -15.22
CA ARG A 134 -4.76 19.36 -15.89
C ARG A 134 -5.27 18.08 -16.57
N ILE A 135 -4.62 16.94 -16.34
CA ILE A 135 -5.16 15.64 -16.71
C ILE A 135 -5.90 15.09 -15.49
N ASP A 136 -7.21 14.92 -15.66
CA ASP A 136 -8.03 14.15 -14.72
C ASP A 136 -7.86 12.66 -15.04
N LEU A 137 -7.82 11.83 -14.00
CA LEU A 137 -7.75 10.40 -14.19
C LEU A 137 -9.15 9.89 -14.59
N GLU A 138 -9.44 9.90 -15.89
CA GLU A 138 -10.65 9.29 -16.44
C GLU A 138 -10.59 7.78 -16.22
N THR A 139 -11.10 7.30 -15.09
CA THR A 139 -11.10 5.87 -14.82
C THR A 139 -12.47 5.35 -14.44
N ARG A 140 -12.84 4.22 -15.05
CA ARG A 140 -13.91 3.31 -14.61
C ARG A 140 -13.53 2.57 -13.31
N HIS A 141 -12.60 3.10 -12.52
CA HIS A 141 -11.99 2.45 -11.38
C HIS A 141 -12.55 3.05 -10.08
N GLY A 142 -12.69 2.25 -9.03
CA GLY A 142 -13.25 2.70 -7.76
C GLY A 142 -12.33 3.71 -7.09
N HIS A 143 -12.65 5.00 -7.16
CA HIS A 143 -11.86 6.05 -6.51
C HIS A 143 -11.93 5.91 -4.98
N VAL A 144 -10.79 6.06 -4.31
CA VAL A 144 -10.70 6.12 -2.85
C VAL A 144 -10.51 7.57 -2.44
N GLY A 145 -11.61 8.29 -2.29
CA GLY A 145 -11.61 9.73 -2.00
C GLY A 145 -11.30 10.60 -3.23
N GLY A 146 -10.92 11.87 -2.98
CA GLY A 146 -10.56 12.83 -4.03
C GLY A 146 -9.05 12.91 -4.30
N PRO A 147 -8.63 13.67 -5.34
CA PRO A 147 -7.23 13.81 -5.70
C PRO A 147 -6.43 14.55 -4.63
N LEU A 148 -5.18 14.14 -4.45
CA LEU A 148 -4.19 14.90 -3.68
C LEU A 148 -3.36 15.74 -4.65
N TYR A 149 -3.25 17.04 -4.40
CA TYR A 149 -2.55 17.95 -5.30
C TYR A 149 -1.07 18.09 -4.93
N LEU A 150 -0.23 18.14 -5.95
CA LEU A 150 1.17 18.57 -5.87
C LEU A 150 1.28 20.07 -6.18
N GLN A 151 2.38 20.71 -5.79
CA GLN A 151 2.60 22.15 -6.03
C GLN A 151 2.63 22.53 -7.52
N SER A 152 3.11 21.62 -8.37
CA SER A 152 3.12 21.73 -9.83
C SER A 152 1.72 21.73 -10.46
N GLY A 153 0.68 21.38 -9.71
CA GLY A 153 -0.68 21.19 -10.23
C GLY A 153 -0.94 19.80 -10.80
N ARG A 154 0.04 18.89 -10.73
CA ARG A 154 -0.18 17.44 -10.91
C ARG A 154 -1.09 16.90 -9.82
N GLN A 155 -1.82 15.84 -10.14
CA GLN A 155 -2.72 15.19 -9.20
C GLN A 155 -2.24 13.77 -8.89
N VAL A 156 -2.52 13.35 -7.66
CA VAL A 156 -2.30 11.99 -7.19
C VAL A 156 -3.65 11.39 -6.88
N TRP A 157 -3.96 10.31 -7.55
CA TRP A 157 -5.23 9.60 -7.44
C TRP A 157 -5.02 8.26 -6.77
N VAL A 158 -5.98 7.89 -5.92
CA VAL A 158 -6.00 6.58 -5.29
C VAL A 158 -7.23 5.86 -5.81
N THR A 159 -7.02 4.66 -6.36
CA THR A 159 -8.09 3.80 -6.87
C THR A 159 -7.94 2.42 -6.25
N ALA A 160 -9.05 1.69 -6.13
CA ALA A 160 -9.05 0.30 -5.70
C ALA A 160 -9.79 -0.56 -6.74
N ARG A 161 -9.29 -1.77 -6.97
CA ARG A 161 -9.96 -2.80 -7.76
C ARG A 161 -9.53 -4.18 -7.30
N GLU A 162 -10.28 -5.17 -7.76
CA GLU A 162 -9.91 -6.57 -7.63
C GLU A 162 -9.03 -7.00 -8.80
N GLU A 163 -8.06 -7.85 -8.52
CA GLU A 163 -7.30 -8.58 -9.52
C GLU A 163 -7.44 -10.08 -9.28
N PHE A 164 -7.57 -10.83 -10.36
CA PHE A 164 -7.58 -12.28 -10.33
C PHE A 164 -6.18 -12.81 -10.09
N VAL A 165 -6.08 -13.82 -9.23
CA VAL A 165 -4.86 -14.57 -9.00
C VAL A 165 -5.15 -16.06 -9.05
N ASP A 166 -4.10 -16.85 -9.25
CA ASP A 166 -4.22 -18.29 -9.12
C ASP A 166 -4.80 -18.64 -7.73
N PRO A 167 -5.80 -19.53 -7.66
CA PRO A 167 -6.46 -19.84 -6.40
C PRO A 167 -5.45 -20.38 -5.39
N TYR A 168 -5.37 -19.74 -4.23
CA TYR A 168 -4.62 -20.28 -3.09
C TYR A 168 -5.49 -21.23 -2.28
N PRO A 169 -4.92 -22.34 -1.75
CA PRO A 169 -5.63 -23.13 -0.77
C PRO A 169 -5.97 -22.26 0.45
N PRO A 170 -7.16 -22.38 1.04
CA PRO A 170 -7.50 -21.66 2.27
C PRO A 170 -6.48 -21.93 3.38
N GLU A 171 -5.95 -20.85 3.96
CA GLU A 171 -5.01 -20.90 5.09
C GLU A 171 -5.73 -20.56 6.40
N PRO A 172 -5.22 -21.02 7.56
CA PRO A 172 -5.73 -20.56 8.84
C PRO A 172 -5.57 -19.03 8.95
N VAL A 173 -6.49 -18.39 9.68
CA VAL A 173 -6.42 -16.94 9.93
C VAL A 173 -5.04 -16.59 10.51
N PRO A 174 -4.30 -15.67 9.89
CA PRO A 174 -2.95 -15.36 10.32
C PRO A 174 -2.94 -14.75 11.73
N THR A 175 -1.91 -15.07 12.51
CA THR A 175 -1.68 -14.46 13.84
C THR A 175 -1.25 -12.99 13.77
N GLY A 176 -0.80 -12.53 12.60
CA GLY A 176 -0.35 -11.16 12.39
C GLY A 176 -0.18 -10.81 10.91
N GLN A 177 0.34 -9.61 10.66
CA GLN A 177 0.60 -9.10 9.31
C GLN A 177 2.02 -8.58 9.17
N LEU A 178 2.60 -8.78 7.99
CA LEU A 178 3.82 -8.16 7.55
C LEU A 178 3.53 -7.34 6.28
N ILE A 179 4.19 -6.19 6.15
CA ILE A 179 4.25 -5.46 4.88
C ILE A 179 5.57 -5.76 4.20
N GLU A 180 5.49 -6.32 3.01
CA GLU A 180 6.63 -6.65 2.17
C GLU A 180 6.70 -5.69 0.99
N PRO A 181 7.81 -4.95 0.81
CA PRO A 181 8.02 -4.17 -0.41
C PRO A 181 8.19 -5.07 -1.63
N ARG A 182 7.60 -4.67 -2.76
CA ARG A 182 7.71 -5.31 -4.07
C ARG A 182 8.18 -4.28 -5.09
N TRP A 183 8.95 -4.69 -6.09
CA TRP A 183 9.47 -3.77 -7.10
C TRP A 183 9.80 -4.42 -8.45
N PRO A 184 9.70 -3.65 -9.55
CA PRO A 184 10.03 -4.13 -10.88
C PRO A 184 11.48 -4.63 -10.99
N GLY A 185 11.70 -5.65 -11.81
CA GLY A 185 13.02 -6.24 -12.07
C GLY A 185 13.42 -7.37 -11.12
N GLU A 186 12.88 -7.40 -9.90
CA GLU A 186 13.03 -8.52 -8.96
C GLU A 186 11.71 -9.27 -8.74
N HIS A 187 10.60 -8.53 -8.78
CA HIS A 187 9.26 -9.05 -8.61
C HIS A 187 8.46 -8.85 -9.90
N ASP A 188 7.47 -9.71 -10.11
CA ASP A 188 6.52 -9.62 -11.22
C ASP A 188 5.47 -8.52 -10.97
N VAL A 189 5.93 -7.26 -10.93
CA VAL A 189 5.10 -6.07 -10.72
C VAL A 189 5.53 -4.95 -11.68
N THR A 190 4.57 -4.17 -12.14
CA THR A 190 4.80 -3.07 -13.10
C THR A 190 5.23 -1.76 -12.44
N ALA A 191 5.01 -1.61 -11.12
CA ALA A 191 5.39 -0.47 -10.33
C ALA A 191 5.82 -0.93 -8.93
N PRO A 192 6.63 -0.15 -8.19
CA PRO A 192 6.93 -0.49 -6.81
C PRO A 192 5.66 -0.50 -5.95
N GLY A 193 5.68 -1.28 -4.89
CA GLY A 193 4.48 -1.49 -4.09
C GLY A 193 4.72 -2.16 -2.76
N PHE A 194 3.62 -2.42 -2.07
CA PHE A 194 3.58 -3.25 -0.89
C PHE A 194 2.64 -4.44 -1.10
N MET A 195 3.06 -5.61 -0.65
CA MET A 195 2.19 -6.77 -0.46
C MET A 195 1.95 -6.93 1.04
N VAL A 196 0.69 -7.00 1.46
CA VAL A 196 0.34 -7.38 2.83
C VAL A 196 0.37 -8.90 2.92
N ARG A 197 1.16 -9.46 3.85
CA ARG A 197 1.29 -10.90 4.05
C ARG A 197 0.79 -11.30 5.43
N GLY A 198 0.01 -12.36 5.48
CA GLY A 198 -0.33 -13.03 6.73
C GLY A 198 0.89 -13.71 7.31
N VAL A 199 1.07 -13.65 8.62
CA VAL A 199 2.13 -14.39 9.32
C VAL A 199 1.53 -15.25 10.43
N ASN A 200 1.94 -16.51 10.46
CA ASN A 200 1.65 -17.45 11.53
C ASN A 200 2.93 -17.67 12.32
N ILE A 201 3.02 -17.06 13.51
CA ILE A 201 4.15 -17.31 14.41
C ILE A 201 3.79 -18.57 15.20
N VAL A 202 4.36 -19.71 14.80
CA VAL A 202 4.28 -20.93 15.58
C VAL A 202 5.11 -20.73 16.84
N SER A 203 4.45 -20.64 17.99
CA SER A 203 5.11 -20.47 19.29
C SER A 203 5.71 -21.80 19.76
N ASP A 204 6.69 -22.32 19.04
CA ASP A 204 7.51 -23.46 19.48
C ASP A 204 8.88 -22.97 19.99
N LEU A 205 8.85 -22.05 20.96
CA LEU A 205 10.03 -21.64 21.72
C LEU A 205 9.80 -21.95 23.21
N THR A 206 9.53 -23.22 23.49
CA THR A 206 9.86 -23.83 24.78
C THR A 206 11.13 -24.66 24.60
N THR A 207 12.29 -24.00 24.73
CA THR A 207 13.57 -24.63 25.09
C THR A 207 14.29 -23.76 26.08
#